data_AF-A0A3D2U1F0-F1
#
_entry.id   AF-A0A3D2U1F0-F1
#
_cell.length_a   1.000
_cell.length_b   1.000
_cell.length_c   1.000
_cell.angle_alpha   90.00
_cell.angle_beta   90.00
_cell.angle_gamma   90.00
#
_symmetry.space_group_name_H-M   'P 1'
#
loop_
_entity.id
_entity.type
_entity.pdbx_description
1 polymer ?
#
loop_
_entity_poly.entity_id
_entity_poly.type
_entity_poly.pdbx_seq_one_letter_code
_entity_poly.pdbx_strand_id
1 'polypeptide(L)' 'ELSELLSHLGEVADDICLVRSMHTGISGHETGISAMNTGGDGRRGRPSMGSWLVYGLGSENEN' A
#
# COMPACT_ATOMS: atom_id res chain seq x y z
N GLU A 1 -20.12 -1.78 6.38
CA GLU A 1 -18.67 -1.59 6.60
C GLU A 1 -17.83 -2.28 5.53
N LEU A 2 -18.24 -3.45 5.05
CA LEU A 2 -17.61 -4.11 3.89
C LEU A 2 -18.33 -3.71 2.59
N SER A 3 -17.60 -3.69 1.48
CA SER A 3 -18.12 -3.27 0.17
C SER A 3 -19.06 -4.32 -0.43
N GLU A 4 -20.24 -3.88 -0.90
CA GLU A 4 -21.18 -4.73 -1.64
C GLU A 4 -20.73 -4.99 -3.09
N LEU A 5 -19.76 -4.22 -3.60
CA LEU A 5 -19.20 -4.40 -4.95
C LEU A 5 -18.27 -5.62 -5.05
N LEU A 6 -17.87 -6.20 -3.92
CA LEU A 6 -17.03 -7.37 -3.84
C LEU A 6 -17.88 -8.55 -3.37
N SER A 7 -18.50 -9.25 -4.33
CA SER A 7 -19.55 -10.25 -4.11
C SER A 7 -19.22 -11.35 -3.10
N HIS A 8 -17.94 -11.69 -2.94
CA HIS A 8 -17.47 -12.76 -2.05
C HIS A 8 -16.81 -12.23 -0.77
N LEU A 9 -16.69 -10.92 -0.57
CA LEU A 9 -15.99 -10.36 0.58
C LEU A 9 -16.68 -10.72 1.92
N GLY A 10 -18.01 -10.84 1.90
CA GLY A 10 -18.78 -11.25 3.07
C GLY A 10 -18.54 -12.70 3.50
N GLU A 11 -18.13 -13.58 2.57
CA GLU A 11 -17.91 -15.01 2.85
C GLU A 11 -16.64 -15.24 3.70
N VAL A 12 -15.72 -14.28 3.72
CA VAL A 12 -14.41 -14.36 4.41
C VAL A 12 -14.24 -13.29 5.49
N ALA A 13 -15.33 -12.67 5.94
CA ALA A 13 -15.27 -11.52 6.85
C ALA A 13 -14.54 -11.82 8.19
N ASP A 14 -14.66 -13.05 8.68
CA ASP A 14 -14.00 -13.52 9.92
C ASP A 14 -12.52 -13.89 9.71
N ASP A 15 -12.10 -14.12 8.45
CA ASP A 15 -10.74 -14.54 8.08
C ASP A 15 -9.83 -13.36 7.70
N ILE A 16 -10.37 -12.15 7.62
CA ILE A 16 -9.64 -10.95 7.20
C ILE A 16 -9.42 -9.98 8.36
N CYS A 17 -8.25 -9.34 8.37
CA CYS A 17 -7.95 -8.26 9.31
C CYS A 17 -8.30 -6.91 8.68
N LEU A 18 -9.11 -6.09 9.38
CA LEU A 18 -9.46 -4.75 8.93
C LEU A 18 -8.46 -3.70 9.45
N VAL A 19 -7.65 -3.15 8.55
CA VAL A 19 -6.68 -2.10 8.90
C VAL A 19 -7.35 -0.72 8.85
N ARG A 20 -7.70 -0.18 10.02
CA ARG A 20 -8.36 1.13 10.16
C ARG A 20 -7.40 2.31 10.34
N SER A 21 -6.12 2.04 10.55
CA SER A 21 -5.08 3.04 10.79
C SER A 21 -4.54 3.69 9.51
N MET A 22 -4.92 3.18 8.32
CA MET A 22 -4.49 3.77 7.06
C MET A 22 -5.29 5.04 6.77
N HIS A 23 -4.71 6.20 7.06
CA HIS A 23 -5.28 7.51 6.79
C HIS A 23 -4.23 8.45 6.20
N THR A 24 -4.65 9.38 5.34
CA THR A 24 -3.78 10.38 4.73
C THR A 24 -4.53 11.70 4.61
N GLY A 25 -3.83 12.83 4.77
CA GLY A 25 -4.38 14.18 4.51
C GLY A 25 -4.25 14.64 3.06
N ILE A 26 -3.87 13.73 2.14
CA ILE A 26 -3.60 14.03 0.74
C ILE A 26 -4.88 13.86 -0.08
N SER A 27 -5.20 14.89 -0.86
CA SER A 27 -6.25 14.85 -1.88
C SER A 27 -5.66 14.48 -3.24
N GLY A 28 -6.37 13.64 -3.99
CA GLY A 28 -5.98 13.19 -5.34
C GLY A 28 -5.52 11.73 -5.38
N HIS A 29 -5.99 11.00 -6.38
CA HIS A 29 -5.65 9.58 -6.54
C HIS A 29 -4.15 9.39 -6.85
N GLU A 30 -3.56 10.20 -7.74
CA GLU A 30 -2.15 10.08 -8.11
C GLU A 30 -1.21 10.32 -6.92
N THR A 31 -1.44 11.41 -6.17
CA THR A 31 -0.64 11.80 -5.01
C THR A 31 -0.85 10.85 -3.83
N GLY A 32 -2.07 10.33 -3.64
CA GLY A 32 -2.37 9.29 -2.66
C GLY A 32 -1.67 7.96 -2.96
N ILE A 33 -1.66 7.52 -4.22
CA ILE A 33 -0.92 6.33 -4.67
C ILE A 33 0.58 6.51 -4.41
N SER A 34 1.13 7.67 -4.75
CA SER A 34 2.54 7.99 -4.47
C SER A 34 2.84 7.87 -2.97
N ALA A 35 2.03 8.51 -2.13
CA ALA A 35 2.20 8.47 -0.68
C ALA A 35 2.07 7.06 -0.08
N MET A 36 1.14 6.25 -0.59
CA MET A 36 1.00 4.84 -0.20
C MET A 36 2.28 4.04 -0.48
N ASN A 37 2.92 4.29 -1.62
CA ASN A 37 4.11 3.54 -2.03
C ASN A 37 5.41 4.07 -1.43
N THR A 38 5.55 5.36 -1.19
CA THR A 38 6.83 5.97 -0.74
C THR A 38 6.83 6.42 0.72
N GLY A 39 5.68 6.38 1.39
CA GLY A 39 5.46 6.95 2.71
C GLY A 39 5.56 8.48 2.72
N GLY A 40 4.71 9.14 3.52
CA GLY A 40 4.78 10.59 3.74
C GLY A 40 3.74 11.40 2.97
N ASP A 41 4.11 12.62 2.56
CA ASP A 41 3.23 13.69 2.09
C ASP A 41 3.05 13.74 0.55
N GLY A 42 3.38 12.66 -0.15
CA GLY A 42 3.23 12.56 -1.62
C GLY A 42 4.31 13.29 -2.43
N ARG A 43 5.37 13.79 -1.79
CA ARG A 43 6.52 14.41 -2.47
C ARG A 43 7.30 13.38 -3.30
N ARG A 44 7.66 13.77 -4.52
CA ARG A 44 8.48 12.97 -5.43
C ARG A 44 9.91 12.82 -4.92
N GLY A 45 10.58 11.75 -5.35
CA GLY A 45 12.00 11.49 -5.04
C GLY A 45 12.25 10.66 -3.78
N ARG A 46 11.20 10.29 -3.05
CA ARG A 46 11.31 9.33 -1.94
C ARG A 46 11.40 7.89 -2.49
N PRO A 47 12.26 7.03 -1.92
CA PRO A 47 12.31 5.63 -2.29
C PRO A 47 10.95 4.96 -2.02
N SER A 48 10.51 4.10 -2.92
CA SER A 48 9.31 3.29 -2.73
C SER A 48 9.58 2.15 -1.75
N MET A 49 8.53 1.62 -1.13
CA MET A 49 8.58 0.40 -0.34
C MET A 49 9.22 -0.75 -1.14
N GLY A 50 8.90 -0.88 -2.43
CA GLY A 50 9.54 -1.86 -3.32
C GLY A 50 11.05 -1.67 -3.46
N SER A 51 11.54 -0.44 -3.56
CA SER A 51 12.99 -0.19 -3.62
C SER A 51 13.72 -0.60 -2.34
N TRP A 52 13.10 -0.38 -1.18
CA TRP A 52 13.64 -0.86 0.10
C TRP A 52 13.63 -2.38 0.20
N LEU A 53 12.56 -3.04 -0.25
CA LEU A 53 12.47 -4.49 -0.26
C LEU A 53 13.55 -5.10 -1.14
N VAL A 54 13.75 -4.60 -2.36
CA VAL A 54 14.78 -5.10 -3.28
C VAL A 54 16.18 -4.79 -2.75
N TYR A 55 16.40 -3.63 -2.14
CA TYR A 55 17.69 -3.32 -1.51
C TYR A 55 17.99 -4.24 -0.32
N GLY A 56 16.99 -4.50 0.54
CA GLY A 56 17.17 -5.27 1.76
C GLY A 56 17.22 -6.79 1.55
N LEU A 57 16.43 -7.31 0.61
CA LEU A 57 16.45 -8.72 0.22
C LEU A 57 17.57 -9.03 -0.79
N GLY A 58 18.07 -8.01 -1.50
CA GLY A 58 19.04 -8.16 -2.57
C GLY A 58 18.43 -8.78 -3.82
N SER A 59 19.31 -9.21 -4.73
CA SER A 59 18.94 -10.07 -5.86
C SER A 59 19.69 -11.39 -5.76
N GLU A 60 19.07 -12.48 -6.22
CA GLU A 60 19.79 -13.75 -6.45
C GLU A 60 20.89 -13.62 -7.52
N ASN A 61 20.87 -12.53 -8.29
CA ASN A 61 21.90 -12.23 -9.28
C ASN A 61 23.22 -11.81 -8.61
N GLU A 62 24.24 -12.66 -8.71
CA GLU A 62 25.63 -12.41 -8.29
C GLU A 62 26.43 -11.69 -9.41
N ASN A 63 25.97 -10.52 -9.87
CA ASN A 63 26.69 -9.76 -10.91
C ASN A 63 28.20 -9.67 -10.67
#